data_AF-A0A836RKJ7-F1
#
_entry.id   AF-A0A836RKJ7-F1
#
_cell.length_a   1.000
_cell.length_b   1.000
_cell.length_c   1.000
_cell.angle_alpha   90.00
_cell.angle_beta   90.00
_cell.angle_gamma   90.00
#
_symmetry.space_group_name_H-M   'P 1'
#
loop_
_entity.id
_entity.type
_entity.pdbx_description
1 polymer ?
#
loop_
_entity_poly.entity_id
_entity_poly.type
_entity_poly.pdbx_seq_one_letter_code
_entity_poly.pdbx_strand_id
1 'polypeptide(L)'
;DLTEFFVFMHGAVYLKNKEYERAVIFLERSKSNYNNTQKYIALGQAYEHLNEYDKALSNYEKVTYMTPQKFFPHYLIAKLYLKIGAREKALSKATYITRMPVKVPSTAVFEIRAEMQKMLDEVRMEN
;
A
#
# COMPACT_ATOMS: atom_id res chain seq x y z
N ASP A 1 10.10 -8.59 21.50
CA ASP A 1 9.69 -8.02 22.79
C ASP A 1 8.19 -7.80 22.77
N LEU A 2 7.45 -8.28 23.77
CA LEU A 2 5.98 -8.27 23.80
C LEU A 2 5.43 -6.84 23.73
N THR A 3 6.11 -5.90 24.37
CA THR A 3 5.75 -4.48 24.40
C THR A 3 5.65 -3.86 23.00
N GLU A 4 6.58 -4.21 22.10
CA GLU A 4 6.59 -3.69 20.73
C GLU A 4 5.44 -4.22 19.87
N PHE A 5 5.05 -5.48 20.09
CA PHE A 5 3.87 -6.06 19.46
C PHE A 5 2.59 -5.38 19.95
N PHE A 6 2.46 -5.13 21.26
CA PHE A 6 1.32 -4.38 21.81
C PHE A 6 1.23 -2.96 21.22
N VAL A 7 2.35 -2.25 21.10
CA VAL A 7 2.38 -0.90 20.51
C VAL A 7 1.92 -0.90 19.06
N PHE A 8 2.36 -1.87 18.25
CA PHE A 8 1.84 -2.05 16.89
C PHE A 8 0.34 -2.36 16.87
N MET A 9 -0.12 -3.28 17.71
CA MET A 9 -1.53 -3.66 17.78
C MET A 9 -2.41 -2.46 18.16
N HIS A 10 -1.98 -1.62 19.11
CA HIS A 10 -2.67 -0.37 19.42
C HIS A 10 -2.75 0.55 18.21
N GLY A 11 -1.64 0.76 17.49
CA GLY A 11 -1.63 1.55 16.26
C GLY A 11 -2.59 1.00 15.20
N ALA A 12 -2.63 -0.33 15.01
CA ALA A 12 -3.54 -0.99 14.08
C ALA A 12 -5.02 -0.86 14.50
N VAL A 13 -5.31 -0.90 15.80
CA VAL A 13 -6.67 -0.65 16.33
C VAL A 13 -7.10 0.79 16.08
N TYR A 14 -6.23 1.77 16.35
CA TYR A 14 -6.52 3.18 16.03
C TYR A 14 -6.79 3.39 14.54
N LEU A 15 -5.99 2.75 13.66
CA LEU A 15 -6.21 2.79 12.22
C LEU A 15 -7.60 2.23 11.85
N LYS A 16 -7.97 1.08 12.41
CA LYS A 16 -9.28 0.45 12.19
C LYS A 16 -10.43 1.35 12.68
N ASN A 17 -10.22 2.07 13.79
CA ASN A 17 -11.17 3.03 14.34
C ASN A 17 -11.17 4.38 13.62
N LYS A 18 -10.37 4.55 12.56
CA LYS A 18 -10.21 5.80 11.80
C LYS A 18 -9.61 6.95 12.61
N GLU A 19 -8.93 6.63 13.71
CA GLU A 19 -8.18 7.59 14.54
C GLU A 19 -6.75 7.70 13.97
N TYR A 20 -6.61 8.29 12.79
CA TYR A 20 -5.40 8.19 11.97
C TYR A 20 -4.17 8.84 12.60
N GLU A 21 -4.31 10.00 13.24
CA GLU A 21 -3.21 10.69 13.92
C GLU A 21 -2.66 9.85 15.07
N ARG A 22 -3.56 9.25 15.87
CA ARG A 22 -3.16 8.33 16.93
C ARG A 22 -2.52 7.08 16.36
N ALA A 23 -3.08 6.54 15.27
CA ALA A 23 -2.50 5.40 14.58
C ALA A 23 -1.05 5.68 14.19
N VAL A 24 -0.75 6.83 13.56
CA VAL A 24 0.61 7.24 13.20
C VAL A 24 1.52 7.26 14.42
N ILE A 25 1.12 7.92 15.52
CA ILE A 25 1.93 8.02 16.74
C ILE A 25 2.35 6.63 17.25
N PHE A 26 1.39 5.71 17.39
CA PHE A 26 1.68 4.37 17.90
C PHE A 26 2.47 3.52 16.89
N LEU A 27 2.14 3.59 15.61
CA LEU A 27 2.82 2.84 14.56
C LEU A 27 4.28 3.30 14.37
N GLU A 28 4.56 4.60 14.41
CA GLU A 28 5.93 5.14 14.33
C GLU A 28 6.77 4.71 15.53
N ARG A 29 6.20 4.77 16.74
CA ARG A 29 6.86 4.38 17.99
C ARG A 29 7.22 2.90 18.07
N SER A 30 6.57 2.03 17.30
CA SER A 30 6.92 0.61 17.25
C SER A 30 8.33 0.42 16.68
N LYS A 31 9.32 0.15 17.55
CA LYS A 31 10.74 0.03 17.21
C LYS A 31 11.04 -1.34 16.61
N SER A 32 10.69 -1.48 15.32
CA SER A 32 11.38 -2.25 14.27
C SER A 32 12.30 -3.44 14.62
N ASN A 33 11.95 -4.32 15.56
CA ASN A 33 12.58 -5.65 15.67
C ASN A 33 11.79 -6.72 14.88
N TYR A 34 10.53 -6.42 14.57
CA TYR A 34 9.73 -7.24 13.68
C TYR A 34 9.77 -6.56 12.31
N ASN A 35 10.40 -7.22 11.33
CA ASN A 35 10.43 -6.82 9.92
C ASN A 35 9.01 -6.89 9.33
N ASN A 36 8.15 -5.98 9.77
CA ASN A 36 6.71 -6.04 9.56
C ASN A 36 6.33 -5.20 8.35
N THR A 37 6.17 -5.82 7.19
CA THR A 37 5.58 -5.13 6.04
C THR A 37 4.21 -4.54 6.40
N GLN A 38 3.48 -5.17 7.32
CA GLN A 38 2.18 -4.70 7.80
C GLN A 38 2.28 -3.35 8.55
N LYS A 39 3.37 -3.06 9.27
CA LYS A 39 3.56 -1.74 9.90
C LYS A 39 3.61 -0.65 8.84
N TYR A 40 4.41 -0.85 7.80
CA TYR A 40 4.57 0.13 6.74
C TYR A 40 3.30 0.28 5.89
N ILE A 41 2.56 -0.81 5.67
CA ILE A 41 1.21 -0.73 5.05
C ILE A 41 0.28 0.11 5.94
N ALA A 42 0.23 -0.16 7.24
CA ALA A 42 -0.64 0.55 8.18
C ALA A 42 -0.30 2.04 8.28
N LEU A 43 1.00 2.39 8.32
CA LEU A 43 1.45 3.79 8.26
C LEU A 43 1.06 4.44 6.94
N GLY A 44 1.27 3.74 5.82
CA GLY A 44 0.89 4.23 4.50
C GLY A 44 -0.60 4.57 4.43
N GLN A 45 -1.45 3.68 4.94
CA GLN A 45 -2.90 3.89 5.00
C GLN A 45 -3.28 5.04 5.93
N ALA A 46 -2.67 5.13 7.12
CA ALA A 46 -2.94 6.21 8.06
C ALA A 46 -2.59 7.58 7.44
N TYR A 47 -1.40 7.72 6.85
CA TYR A 47 -1.01 8.96 6.16
C TYR A 47 -1.88 9.25 4.93
N GLU A 48 -2.28 8.23 4.18
CA GLU A 48 -3.18 8.40 3.04
C GLU A 48 -4.55 8.97 3.46
N HIS A 49 -5.05 8.56 4.63
CA HIS A 49 -6.28 9.12 5.21
C HIS A 49 -6.11 10.52 5.78
N LEU A 50 -4.90 10.87 6.21
CA LEU A 50 -4.52 12.22 6.64
C LEU A 50 -4.18 13.15 5.46
N ASN A 51 -4.30 12.66 4.22
CA ASN A 51 -3.89 13.35 2.99
C ASN A 51 -2.37 13.68 2.93
N GLU A 52 -1.56 13.02 3.76
CA GLU A 52 -0.10 13.12 3.74
C GLU A 52 0.48 12.14 2.72
N TYR A 53 0.15 12.37 1.44
CA TYR A 53 0.37 11.40 0.37
C TYR A 53 1.84 11.05 0.12
N ASP A 54 2.76 11.98 0.30
CA ASP A 54 4.20 11.70 0.14
C ASP A 54 4.69 10.71 1.20
N LYS A 55 4.23 10.85 2.45
CA LYS A 55 4.54 9.90 3.52
C LYS A 55 3.85 8.56 3.29
N ALA A 56 2.63 8.58 2.78
CA ALA A 56 1.92 7.35 2.40
C ALA A 56 2.70 6.56 1.35
N LEU A 57 3.11 7.25 0.28
CA LEU A 57 3.89 6.68 -0.81
C LEU A 57 5.22 6.10 -0.31
N SER A 58 5.98 6.88 0.46
CA SER A 58 7.27 6.43 1.01
C SER A 58 7.13 5.15 1.84
N ASN A 59 6.06 5.03 2.65
CA ASN A 59 5.81 3.83 3.43
C ASN A 59 5.41 2.64 2.56
N TYR A 60 4.57 2.82 1.55
CA TYR A 60 4.25 1.73 0.61
C TYR A 60 5.47 1.29 -0.21
N GLU A 61 6.34 2.20 -0.62
CA GLU A 61 7.58 1.89 -1.35
C GLU A 61 8.55 1.05 -0.51
N LYS A 62 8.69 1.33 0.79
CA LYS A 62 9.45 0.47 1.71
C LYS A 62 8.98 -0.98 1.64
N VAL A 63 7.67 -1.21 1.58
CA VAL A 63 7.10 -2.57 1.47
C VAL A 63 7.48 -3.23 0.14
N THR A 64 7.56 -2.47 -0.96
CA THR A 64 8.01 -3.01 -2.26
C THR A 64 9.49 -3.43 -2.23
N TYR A 65 10.35 -2.73 -1.48
CA TYR A 65 11.75 -3.13 -1.32
C TYR A 65 11.90 -4.38 -0.44
N MET A 66 11.06 -4.50 0.60
CA MET A 66 11.06 -5.67 1.50
C MET A 66 10.43 -6.91 0.83
N THR A 67 9.43 -6.71 -0.04
CA THR A 67 8.67 -7.80 -0.68
C THR A 67 8.42 -7.53 -2.17
N PRO A 68 9.47 -7.52 -3.01
CA PRO A 68 9.38 -7.12 -4.42
C PRO A 68 8.48 -8.04 -5.28
N GLN A 69 8.16 -9.22 -4.79
CA GLN A 69 7.30 -10.20 -5.47
C GLN A 69 5.80 -10.08 -5.12
N LYS A 70 5.43 -9.21 -4.17
CA LYS A 70 4.04 -9.09 -3.73
C LYS A 70 3.31 -8.02 -4.55
N PHE A 71 2.12 -8.37 -5.04
CA PHE A 71 1.30 -7.48 -5.87
C PHE A 71 0.66 -6.34 -5.06
N PHE A 72 0.24 -6.66 -3.83
CA PHE A 72 -0.56 -5.75 -3.02
C PHE A 72 0.11 -4.39 -2.73
N PRO A 73 1.41 -4.30 -2.38
CA PRO A 73 2.08 -3.00 -2.20
C PRO A 73 2.13 -2.16 -3.48
N HIS A 74 2.37 -2.79 -4.64
CA HIS A 74 2.35 -2.08 -5.92
C HIS A 74 0.94 -1.58 -6.27
N TYR A 75 -0.08 -2.38 -5.95
CA TYR A 75 -1.47 -2.00 -6.10
C TYR A 75 -1.84 -0.78 -5.23
N LEU A 76 -1.43 -0.77 -3.96
CA LEU A 76 -1.62 0.40 -3.07
C LEU A 76 -1.00 1.67 -3.65
N ILE A 77 0.22 1.59 -4.21
CA ILE A 77 0.87 2.73 -4.87
C ILE A 77 0.09 3.18 -6.12
N ALA A 78 -0.39 2.24 -6.94
CA ALA A 78 -1.19 2.58 -8.12
C ALA A 78 -2.48 3.31 -7.73
N LYS A 79 -3.19 2.82 -6.71
CA LYS A 79 -4.41 3.46 -6.18
C LYS A 79 -4.13 4.83 -5.58
N LEU A 80 -3.02 4.98 -4.85
CA LEU A 80 -2.60 6.27 -4.31
C LEU A 80 -2.33 7.28 -5.45
N TYR A 81 -1.65 6.85 -6.52
CA TYR A 81 -1.41 7.72 -7.68
C TYR A 81 -2.70 8.16 -8.36
N LEU A 82 -3.71 7.29 -8.49
CA LEU A 82 -5.03 7.69 -8.97
C LEU A 82 -5.69 8.71 -8.04
N LYS A 83 -5.65 8.46 -6.73
CA LYS A 83 -6.27 9.33 -5.71
C LYS A 83 -5.74 10.76 -5.77
N ILE A 84 -4.43 10.91 -6.02
CA ILE A 84 -3.78 12.24 -6.12
C ILE A 84 -3.80 12.83 -7.54
N GLY A 85 -4.48 12.19 -8.50
CA GLY A 85 -4.58 12.66 -9.88
C GLY A 85 -3.34 12.40 -10.77
N ALA A 86 -2.34 11.68 -10.26
CA ALA A 86 -1.14 11.31 -11.01
C ALA A 86 -1.40 10.13 -11.97
N ARG A 87 -2.33 10.30 -12.93
CA ARG A 87 -2.83 9.24 -13.82
C ARG A 87 -1.71 8.52 -14.57
N GLU A 88 -0.73 9.23 -15.12
CA GLU A 88 0.39 8.61 -15.85
C GLU A 88 1.21 7.66 -14.97
N LYS A 89 1.51 8.07 -13.72
CA LYS A 89 2.23 7.23 -12.77
C LYS A 89 1.42 6.01 -12.37
N ALA A 90 0.10 6.16 -12.22
CA ALA A 90 -0.81 5.06 -11.96
C ALA A 90 -0.80 4.04 -13.12
N LEU A 91 -0.90 4.49 -14.38
CA LEU A 91 -0.87 3.62 -15.56
C LEU A 91 0.47 2.91 -15.74
N SER A 92 1.58 3.60 -15.46
CA SER A 92 2.91 2.98 -15.42
C SER A 92 2.96 1.85 -14.39
N LYS A 93 2.43 2.09 -13.17
CA LYS A 93 2.37 1.07 -12.13
C LYS A 93 1.41 -0.07 -12.47
N ALA A 94 0.26 0.21 -13.08
CA ALA A 94 -0.68 -0.80 -13.57
C ALA A 94 -0.02 -1.72 -14.61
N THR A 95 0.70 -1.13 -15.58
CA THR A 95 1.47 -1.88 -16.60
C THR A 95 2.54 -2.76 -15.95
N TYR A 96 3.22 -2.26 -14.91
CA TYR A 96 4.17 -3.06 -14.15
C TYR A 96 3.48 -4.28 -13.50
N ILE A 97 2.36 -4.07 -12.81
CA ILE A 97 1.61 -5.12 -12.10
C ILE A 97 1.11 -6.22 -13.05
N THR A 98 0.60 -5.87 -14.24
CA THR A 98 0.11 -6.87 -15.20
C THR A 98 1.23 -7.77 -15.73
N ARG A 99 2.46 -7.25 -15.80
CA ARG A 99 3.67 -7.96 -16.24
C ARG A 99 4.40 -8.72 -15.13
N MET A 100 4.08 -8.47 -13.86
CA MET A 100 4.74 -9.16 -12.75
C MET A 100 4.51 -10.68 -12.82
N PRO A 101 5.54 -11.51 -12.55
CA PRO A 101 5.38 -12.95 -12.49
C PRO A 101 4.50 -13.36 -11.30
N VAL A 102 3.52 -14.23 -11.54
CA VAL A 102 2.70 -14.80 -10.45
C VAL A 102 3.49 -15.93 -9.78
N LYS A 103 4.06 -15.65 -8.62
CA LYS A 103 4.75 -16.70 -7.82
C LYS A 103 3.80 -17.49 -6.94
N VAL A 104 2.77 -16.83 -6.40
CA VAL A 104 1.76 -17.43 -5.54
C VAL A 104 0.39 -17.02 -6.09
N PRO A 105 -0.30 -17.92 -6.80
CA PRO A 105 -1.65 -17.67 -7.26
C PRO A 105 -2.59 -17.44 -6.08
N SER A 106 -3.45 -16.43 -6.19
CA SER A 106 -4.52 -16.16 -5.24
C SER A 106 -5.60 -15.33 -5.92
N THR A 107 -6.83 -15.41 -5.43
CA THR A 107 -7.94 -14.59 -5.92
C THR A 107 -7.56 -13.12 -5.95
N ALA A 108 -6.96 -12.61 -4.87
CA ALA A 108 -6.49 -11.22 -4.78
C ALA A 108 -5.48 -10.84 -5.88
N VAL A 109 -4.55 -11.72 -6.24
CA VAL A 109 -3.58 -11.45 -7.33
C VAL A 109 -4.30 -11.31 -8.67
N PHE A 110 -5.28 -12.18 -8.94
CA PHE A 110 -6.05 -12.13 -10.18
C PHE A 110 -6.97 -10.91 -10.24
N GLU A 111 -7.62 -10.57 -9.13
CA GLU A 111 -8.47 -9.36 -9.01
C GLU A 111 -7.65 -8.08 -9.22
N ILE A 112 -6.51 -7.96 -8.53
CA ILE A 112 -5.59 -6.82 -8.72
C ILE A 112 -5.19 -6.70 -10.19
N ARG A 113 -4.80 -7.81 -10.83
CA ARG A 113 -4.40 -7.79 -12.24
C ARG A 113 -5.56 -7.41 -13.16
N ALA A 114 -6.76 -7.93 -12.92
CA ALA A 114 -7.94 -7.62 -13.72
C ALA A 114 -8.31 -6.14 -13.59
N GLU A 115 -8.28 -5.58 -12.38
CA GLU A 115 -8.50 -4.14 -12.15
C GLU A 115 -7.45 -3.29 -12.86
N MET A 116 -6.16 -3.64 -12.77
CA MET A 116 -5.10 -2.91 -13.46
C MET A 116 -5.22 -3.01 -14.98
N GLN A 117 -5.63 -4.16 -15.51
CA GLN A 117 -5.83 -4.35 -16.94
C GLN A 117 -7.01 -3.50 -17.45
N LYS A 118 -8.13 -3.53 -16.72
CA LYS A 118 -9.31 -2.71 -17.04
C LYS A 118 -8.95 -1.22 -17.12
N MET A 119 -8.18 -0.72 -16.16
CA MET A 119 -7.71 0.68 -16.16
C MET A 119 -6.90 1.03 -17.42
N LEU A 120 -6.03 0.12 -17.87
CA LEU A 120 -5.23 0.33 -19.08
C LEU A 120 -6.09 0.33 -20.34
N ASP A 121 -7.11 -0.53 -20.38
CA ASP A 121 -8.01 -0.63 -21.53
C ASP A 121 -8.97 0.57 -21.62
N GLU A 122 -9.47 1.09 -20.50
CA GLU A 122 -10.27 2.33 -20.46
C GLU A 122 -9.53 3.49 -21.12
N VAL A 123 -8.24 3.68 -20.82
CA VAL A 123 -7.42 4.74 -21.43
C VAL A 123 -7.22 4.53 -22.93
N ARG A 124 -7.14 3.29 -23.40
CA ARG A 124 -7.00 2.99 -24.84
C ARG A 124 -8.26 3.30 -25.62
N MET A 125 -9.43 3.23 -24.99
CA MET A 125 -10.72 3.53 -25.61
C MET A 125 -11.03 5.04 -25.62
N GLU A 126 -10.39 5.81 -24.74
CA GLU A 126 -10.52 7.28 -24.64
C GLU A 126 -9.66 8.04 -25.67
N ASN A 127 -8.69 7.38 -26.32
CA ASN A 127 -7.76 7.94 -27.30
C ASN A 127 -8.04 7.42 -28.72
#